data_AF-A0A5J4QGT3-F1
#
_entry.id   AF-A0A5J4QGT3-F1
#
_cell.length_a   1.000
_cell.length_b   1.000
_cell.length_c   1.000
_cell.angle_alpha   90.00
_cell.angle_beta   90.00
_cell.angle_gamma   90.00
#
_symmetry.space_group_name_H-M   'P 1'
#
loop_
_entity.id
_entity.type
_entity.pdbx_description
1 polymer ?
#
loop_
_entity_poly.entity_id
_entity_poly.type
_entity_poly.pdbx_seq_one_letter_code
_entity_poly.pdbx_strand_id
1 'polypeptide(L)'
;MAGKAEDNLAVRAYRLLDREFDLPPIEIYLYKHIPLGAGLGGGSANAAFMLKLLNERFGLQLDTGQLEKYATILGADCAFFIKNIPVFAQGTGNIFSSISLSLKGYGLVIVKPDVFVSTRDAFSLICSRKPAHSLKEIITRPINEWKILMKNDFEESVFLQYPIIGK
;
A
#
# COMPACT_ATOMS: atom_id res chain seq x y z
N MET A 1 17.32 -9.34 3.51
CA MET A 1 18.50 -8.77 2.83
C MET A 1 18.25 -7.30 2.60
N ALA A 2 19.17 -6.42 2.99
CA ALA A 2 19.05 -4.99 2.72
C ALA A 2 19.42 -4.74 1.26
N GLY A 3 18.48 -4.23 0.46
CA GLY A 3 18.78 -3.72 -0.89
C GLY A 3 19.66 -2.48 -0.82
N LYS A 4 20.11 -1.96 -1.96
CA LYS A 4 20.88 -0.71 -2.00
C LYS A 4 20.03 0.42 -1.41
N ALA A 5 20.64 1.30 -0.62
CA ALA A 5 19.93 2.41 0.04
C ALA A 5 19.18 3.30 -0.95
N GLU A 6 19.73 3.48 -2.14
CA GLU A 6 19.17 4.26 -3.24
C GLU A 6 17.90 3.66 -3.87
N ASP A 7 17.67 2.35 -3.72
CA ASP A 7 16.44 1.69 -4.14
C ASP A 7 15.32 1.84 -3.09
N ASN A 8 15.64 2.31 -1.88
CA ASN A 8 14.67 2.48 -0.80
C ASN A 8 13.74 3.66 -1.08
N LEU A 9 12.43 3.41 -1.07
CA LEU A 9 11.41 4.41 -1.30
C LEU A 9 11.47 5.60 -0.33
N ALA A 10 11.92 5.41 0.92
CA ALA A 10 12.12 6.53 1.85
C ALA A 10 13.28 7.44 1.42
N VAL A 11 14.38 6.87 0.94
CA VAL A 11 15.52 7.65 0.41
C VAL A 11 15.12 8.38 -0.87
N ARG A 12 14.36 7.72 -1.74
CA ARG A 12 13.82 8.34 -2.96
C ARG A 12 12.85 9.48 -2.64
N ALA A 13 12.02 9.35 -1.59
CA ALA A 13 11.14 10.42 -1.13
C ALA A 13 11.93 11.65 -0.64
N TYR A 14 12.98 11.43 0.15
CA TYR A 14 13.89 12.53 0.56
C TYR A 14 14.51 13.22 -0.66
N ARG A 15 15.15 12.46 -1.55
CA ARG A 15 15.79 13.02 -2.77
C ARG A 15 14.80 13.75 -3.68
N LEU A 16 13.54 13.35 -3.69
CA LEU A 16 12.50 13.99 -4.48
C LEU A 16 12.20 15.41 -3.97
N LEU A 17 12.00 15.58 -2.66
CA LEU A 17 11.77 16.90 -2.08
C LEU A 17 13.05 17.73 -2.00
N ASP A 18 14.20 17.10 -1.72
CA ASP A 18 15.51 17.76 -1.68
C ASP A 18 15.81 18.54 -2.96
N ARG A 19 15.51 17.95 -4.12
CA ARG A 19 15.70 18.60 -5.43
C ARG A 19 14.90 19.90 -5.61
N GLU A 20 13.78 20.05 -4.92
CA GLU A 20 12.89 21.21 -5.07
C GLU A 20 13.02 22.21 -3.93
N PHE A 21 13.39 21.75 -2.73
CA PHE A 21 13.41 22.54 -1.51
C PHE A 21 14.80 22.72 -0.89
N ASP A 22 15.85 22.15 -1.49
CA ASP A 22 17.25 22.22 -1.02
C ASP A 22 17.36 21.82 0.45
N LEU A 23 16.99 20.57 0.75
CA LEU A 23 16.85 20.11 2.13
C LEU A 23 18.22 19.79 2.73
N PRO A 24 18.46 20.09 4.01
CA PRO A 24 19.72 19.71 4.63
C PRO A 24 19.85 18.18 4.68
N PRO A 25 21.10 17.65 4.68
CA PRO A 25 21.35 16.24 4.84
C PRO A 25 20.72 15.69 6.13
N ILE A 26 20.12 14.51 6.03
CA ILE A 26 19.54 13.79 7.17
C ILE A 26 20.06 12.36 7.26
N GLU A 27 20.07 11.83 8.47
CA GLU A 27 20.25 10.40 8.71
C GLU A 27 18.88 9.73 8.84
N ILE A 28 18.68 8.63 8.09
CA ILE A 28 17.41 7.91 8.07
C ILE A 28 17.61 6.53 8.71
N TYR A 29 17.01 6.34 9.88
CA TYR A 29 16.94 5.03 10.52
C TYR A 29 15.54 4.44 10.35
N LEU A 30 15.45 3.28 9.69
CA LEU A 30 14.17 2.67 9.33
C LEU A 30 14.03 1.29 9.96
N TYR A 31 13.26 1.21 11.05
CA TYR A 31 12.98 -0.05 11.72
C TYR A 31 11.80 -0.78 11.06
N LYS A 32 12.08 -1.91 10.39
CA LYS A 32 11.10 -2.64 9.58
C LYS A 32 10.43 -3.75 10.38
N HIS A 33 9.22 -3.49 10.85
CA HIS A 33 8.33 -4.53 11.39
C HIS A 33 7.48 -5.20 10.30
N ILE A 34 7.06 -4.44 9.28
CA ILE A 34 6.27 -4.98 8.16
C ILE A 34 7.21 -5.79 7.27
N PRO A 35 6.99 -7.11 7.11
CA PRO A 35 7.85 -7.95 6.28
C PRO A 35 7.78 -7.52 4.81
N LEU A 36 8.92 -7.62 4.12
CA LEU A 36 8.96 -7.41 2.67
C LEU A 36 8.11 -8.48 1.97
N GLY A 37 7.41 -8.07 0.90
CA GLY A 37 6.58 -8.98 0.10
C GLY A 37 5.30 -9.48 0.76
N ALA A 38 4.92 -8.97 1.94
CA ALA A 38 3.70 -9.41 2.64
C ALA A 38 2.39 -8.87 2.04
N GLY A 39 2.44 -8.08 0.95
CA GLY A 39 1.25 -7.45 0.38
C GLY A 39 0.64 -6.32 1.23
N LEU A 40 1.35 -5.84 2.26
CA LEU A 40 0.86 -4.84 3.22
C LEU A 40 1.27 -3.39 2.89
N GLY A 41 1.87 -3.14 1.72
CA GLY A 41 2.26 -1.80 1.30
C GLY A 41 3.36 -1.13 2.15
N GLY A 42 4.10 -1.88 2.96
CA GLY A 42 5.06 -1.29 3.93
C GLY A 42 6.22 -0.50 3.30
N GLY A 43 6.56 -0.71 2.03
CA GLY A 43 7.52 0.14 1.31
C GLY A 43 6.90 1.48 0.91
N SER A 44 5.70 1.44 0.35
CA SER A 44 4.93 2.60 -0.07
C SER A 44 4.54 3.50 1.12
N ALA A 45 4.18 2.88 2.25
CA ALA A 45 3.95 3.58 3.51
C ALA A 45 5.21 4.34 3.95
N ASN A 46 6.39 3.71 3.92
CA ASN A 46 7.64 4.38 4.29
C ASN A 46 7.90 5.64 3.45
N ALA A 47 7.64 5.60 2.14
CA ALA A 47 7.77 6.77 1.27
C ALA A 47 6.78 7.88 1.64
N ALA A 48 5.50 7.53 1.78
CA ALA A 48 4.44 8.48 2.10
C ALA A 48 4.67 9.18 3.45
N PHE A 49 5.03 8.41 4.48
CA PHE A 49 5.33 8.95 5.79
C PHE A 49 6.64 9.74 5.82
N MET A 50 7.63 9.40 4.97
CA MET A 50 8.82 10.24 4.79
C MET A 50 8.45 11.60 4.19
N LEU A 51 7.63 11.65 3.14
CA LEU A 51 7.16 12.93 2.56
C LEU A 51 6.45 13.80 3.61
N LYS A 52 5.57 13.20 4.41
CA LYS A 52 4.87 13.89 5.52
C LYS A 52 5.84 14.41 6.57
N LEU A 53 6.79 13.56 6.99
CA LEU A 53 7.82 13.91 7.97
C LEU A 53 8.67 15.10 7.49
N LEU A 54 9.13 15.08 6.24
CA LEU A 54 9.96 16.14 5.68
C LEU A 54 9.17 17.45 5.55
N ASN A 55 7.92 17.37 5.07
CA ASN A 55 7.03 18.53 4.98
C ASN A 55 6.82 19.21 6.34
N GLU A 56 6.56 18.41 7.38
CA GLU A 56 6.40 18.92 8.75
C GLU A 56 7.72 19.45 9.31
N ARG A 57 8.79 18.66 9.21
CA ARG A 57 10.09 18.97 9.83
C ARG A 57 10.74 20.23 9.25
N PHE A 58 10.60 20.46 7.96
CA PHE A 58 11.19 21.59 7.24
C PHE A 58 10.18 22.69 6.92
N GLY A 59 8.92 22.55 7.36
CA GLY A 59 7.89 23.56 7.16
C GLY A 59 7.65 23.90 5.69
N LEU A 60 7.60 22.89 4.82
CA LEU A 60 7.49 23.10 3.36
C LEU A 60 6.10 23.56 2.92
N GLN A 61 5.11 23.53 3.83
CA GLN A 61 3.74 23.98 3.62
C GLN A 61 3.02 23.27 2.46
N LEU A 62 3.44 22.05 2.14
CA LEU A 62 2.76 21.22 1.16
C LEU A 62 1.41 20.76 1.71
N ASP A 63 0.35 21.02 0.96
CA ASP A 63 -0.96 20.48 1.27
C ASP A 63 -1.05 18.98 0.93
N THR A 64 -2.17 18.35 1.33
CA THR A 64 -2.37 16.91 1.10
C THR A 64 -2.36 16.54 -0.38
N GLY A 65 -2.90 17.38 -1.26
CA GLY A 65 -2.94 17.13 -2.69
C GLY A 65 -1.56 17.24 -3.34
N GLN A 66 -0.72 18.17 -2.88
CA GLN A 66 0.67 18.29 -3.30
C GLN A 66 1.47 17.05 -2.85
N LEU A 67 1.30 16.62 -1.60
CA LEU A 67 1.95 15.40 -1.09
C LEU A 67 1.52 14.15 -1.88
N GLU A 68 0.25 14.02 -2.25
CA GLU A 68 -0.24 12.93 -3.11
C GLU A 68 0.42 12.94 -4.50
N LYS A 69 0.67 14.13 -5.08
CA LYS A 69 1.38 14.25 -6.36
C LYS A 69 2.83 13.74 -6.24
N TYR A 70 3.58 14.15 -5.22
CA TYR A 70 4.93 13.61 -4.98
C TYR A 70 4.92 12.10 -4.72
N ALA A 71 3.97 11.63 -3.92
CA ALA A 71 3.85 10.21 -3.61
C ALA A 71 3.57 9.38 -4.88
N THR A 72 2.75 9.89 -5.79
CA THR A 72 2.44 9.21 -7.08
C THR A 72 3.69 8.97 -7.93
N ILE A 73 4.67 9.88 -7.90
CA ILE A 73 5.97 9.72 -8.59
C ILE A 73 6.77 8.54 -8.03
N LEU A 74 6.62 8.26 -6.73
CA LEU A 74 7.29 7.15 -6.06
C LEU A 74 6.59 5.80 -6.31
N GLY A 75 5.26 5.84 -6.45
CA GLY A 75 4.42 4.70 -6.85
C GLY A 75 2.94 4.91 -6.48
N ALA A 76 2.02 4.28 -7.20
CA ALA A 76 0.58 4.44 -7.00
C ALA A 76 0.14 4.15 -5.55
N ASP A 77 0.66 3.07 -4.96
CA ASP A 77 0.40 2.72 -3.56
C ASP A 77 0.94 3.73 -2.55
N CYS A 78 1.91 4.59 -2.90
CA CYS A 78 2.43 5.59 -1.97
C CYS A 78 1.39 6.68 -1.71
N ALA A 79 0.67 7.12 -2.76
CA ALA A 79 -0.36 8.15 -2.64
C ALA A 79 -1.49 7.71 -1.70
N PHE A 80 -1.85 6.43 -1.70
CA PHE A 80 -2.83 5.84 -0.79
C PHE A 80 -2.53 6.11 0.69
N PHE A 81 -1.25 6.07 1.09
CA PHE A 81 -0.84 6.27 2.49
C PHE A 81 -0.79 7.73 2.94
N ILE A 82 -0.94 8.72 2.05
CA ILE A 82 -0.84 10.14 2.43
C ILE A 82 -1.98 10.53 3.37
N LYS A 83 -3.23 10.30 2.92
CA LYS A 83 -4.44 10.56 3.72
C LYS A 83 -4.60 9.57 4.86
N ASN A 84 -4.09 8.35 4.71
CA ASN A 84 -4.11 7.30 5.73
C ASN A 84 -5.52 7.03 6.30
N ILE A 85 -6.52 6.97 5.41
CA ILE A 85 -7.92 6.65 5.71
C ILE A 85 -8.42 5.55 4.76
N PRO A 86 -9.49 4.82 5.09
CA PRO A 86 -10.11 3.89 4.17
C PRO A 86 -10.60 4.61 2.90
N VAL A 87 -10.19 4.09 1.73
CA VAL A 87 -10.64 4.58 0.43
C VAL A 87 -10.93 3.41 -0.50
N PHE A 88 -11.79 3.64 -1.49
CA PHE A 88 -11.97 2.73 -2.59
C PHE A 88 -11.03 3.09 -3.73
N ALA A 89 -10.14 2.17 -4.08
CA ALA A 89 -9.17 2.34 -5.15
C ALA A 89 -9.64 1.68 -6.46
N GLN A 90 -9.43 2.37 -7.58
CA GLN A 90 -9.72 1.90 -8.95
C GLN A 90 -8.52 2.16 -9.87
N GLY A 91 -8.64 1.72 -11.12
CA GLY A 91 -7.55 1.79 -12.10
C GLY A 91 -6.45 0.81 -11.72
N THR A 92 -5.21 1.29 -11.64
CA THR A 92 -4.06 0.51 -11.15
C THR A 92 -3.83 0.70 -9.65
N GLY A 93 -4.85 1.14 -8.92
CA GLY A 93 -4.72 1.56 -7.52
C GLY A 93 -4.41 3.05 -7.36
N ASN A 94 -4.65 3.86 -8.39
CA ASN A 94 -4.28 5.27 -8.45
C ASN A 94 -5.48 6.24 -8.43
N ILE A 95 -6.71 5.74 -8.55
CA ILE A 95 -7.93 6.55 -8.53
C ILE A 95 -8.68 6.24 -7.24
N PHE A 96 -8.77 7.21 -6.33
CA PHE A 96 -9.39 7.03 -5.02
C PHE A 96 -10.76 7.69 -4.95
N SER A 97 -11.73 7.00 -4.36
CA SER A 97 -13.01 7.56 -3.94
C SER A 97 -13.25 7.28 -2.46
N SER A 98 -13.92 8.20 -1.77
CA SER A 98 -14.23 8.04 -0.35
C SER A 98 -15.17 6.85 -0.12
N ILE A 99 -14.98 6.19 1.02
CA ILE A 99 -15.90 5.18 1.53
C ILE A 99 -16.18 5.45 3.00
N SER A 100 -17.38 5.05 3.44
CA SER A 100 -17.69 4.97 4.86
C SER A 100 -17.45 3.53 5.31
N LEU A 101 -16.33 3.29 5.99
CA LEU A 101 -16.01 1.99 6.56
C LEU A 101 -15.37 2.18 7.94
N SER A 102 -15.94 1.51 8.95
CA SER A 102 -15.37 1.45 10.30
C SER A 102 -15.21 0.00 10.72
N LEU A 103 -13.97 -0.38 11.04
CA LEU A 103 -13.63 -1.68 11.62
C LEU A 103 -13.38 -1.56 13.14
N LYS A 104 -13.88 -0.49 13.78
CA LYS A 104 -13.72 -0.28 15.22
C LYS A 104 -14.35 -1.45 15.99
N GLY A 105 -13.60 -1.99 16.95
CA GLY A 105 -14.03 -3.13 17.77
C GLY A 105 -13.66 -4.50 17.22
N TYR A 106 -13.10 -4.57 16.00
CA TYR A 106 -12.61 -5.83 15.43
C TYR A 106 -11.10 -6.00 15.68
N GLY A 107 -10.70 -7.23 15.99
CA GLY A 107 -9.29 -7.65 15.98
C GLY A 107 -8.96 -8.26 14.62
N LEU A 108 -7.84 -7.85 14.02
CA LEU A 108 -7.33 -8.43 12.78
C LEU A 108 -6.01 -9.15 13.07
N VAL A 109 -5.92 -10.40 12.63
CA VAL A 109 -4.69 -11.20 12.71
C VAL A 109 -4.17 -11.42 11.31
N ILE A 110 -2.90 -11.09 11.09
CA ILE A 110 -2.21 -11.30 9.83
C ILE A 110 -1.31 -12.52 9.97
N VAL A 111 -1.55 -13.53 9.14
CA VAL A 111 -0.70 -14.72 9.04
C VAL A 111 0.11 -14.61 7.76
N LYS A 112 1.43 -14.47 7.90
CA LYS A 112 2.36 -14.42 6.76
C LYS A 112 3.22 -15.70 6.76
N PRO A 113 2.92 -16.69 5.90
CA PRO A 113 3.80 -17.84 5.72
C PRO A 113 5.18 -17.42 5.21
N ASP A 114 6.19 -18.26 5.43
CA ASP A 114 7.55 -18.03 4.93
C ASP A 114 7.66 -18.38 3.45
N VAL A 115 6.94 -17.62 2.64
CA VAL A 115 6.91 -17.71 1.18
C VAL A 115 6.91 -16.29 0.61
N PHE A 116 7.62 -16.11 -0.49
CA PHE A 116 7.67 -14.85 -1.21
C PHE A 116 7.06 -15.05 -2.59
N VAL A 117 6.03 -14.27 -2.90
CA VAL A 117 5.41 -14.22 -4.23
C VAL A 117 5.82 -12.91 -4.86
N SER A 118 6.53 -12.98 -5.99
CA SER A 118 6.89 -11.75 -6.72
C SER A 118 5.63 -11.14 -7.36
N THR A 119 5.61 -9.81 -7.52
CA THR A 119 4.50 -9.14 -8.25
C THR A 119 4.36 -9.72 -9.66
N ARG A 120 5.46 -10.07 -10.32
CA ARG A 120 5.42 -10.70 -11.64
C ARG A 120 4.66 -12.03 -11.59
N ASP A 121 4.99 -12.91 -10.65
CA ASP A 121 4.38 -14.23 -10.56
C ASP A 121 2.90 -14.15 -10.18
N ALA A 122 2.56 -13.25 -9.24
CA ALA A 122 1.17 -13.00 -8.85
C ALA A 122 0.29 -12.57 -10.04
N PHE A 123 0.81 -11.70 -10.91
CA PHE A 123 0.08 -11.21 -12.08
C PHE A 123 0.19 -12.11 -13.31
N SER A 124 1.15 -13.05 -13.36
CA SER A 124 1.44 -13.85 -14.57
C SER A 124 0.29 -14.73 -15.04
N LEU A 125 -0.53 -15.22 -14.10
CA LEU A 125 -1.63 -16.14 -14.35
C LEU A 125 -2.99 -15.57 -13.89
N ILE A 126 -3.08 -14.26 -13.60
CA ILE A 126 -4.35 -13.68 -13.15
C ILE A 126 -5.34 -13.56 -14.32
N CYS A 127 -6.56 -14.04 -14.12
CA CYS A 127 -7.68 -13.76 -15.00
C CYS A 127 -8.64 -12.80 -14.28
N SER A 128 -8.63 -11.53 -14.68
CA SER A 128 -9.56 -10.52 -14.14
C SER A 128 -10.99 -10.95 -14.41
N ARG A 129 -11.83 -10.99 -13.37
CA ARG A 129 -13.25 -11.31 -13.49
C ARG A 129 -14.09 -10.13 -13.06
N LYS A 130 -15.25 -9.94 -13.69
CA LYS A 130 -16.23 -8.98 -13.18
C LYS A 130 -16.88 -9.61 -11.95
N PRO A 131 -16.76 -9.01 -10.76
CA PRO A 131 -17.35 -9.60 -9.57
C PRO A 131 -18.88 -9.51 -9.65
N ALA A 132 -19.56 -10.49 -9.06
CA ALA A 132 -21.03 -10.51 -8.99
C ALA A 132 -21.58 -9.34 -8.15
N HIS A 133 -20.86 -8.97 -7.10
CA HIS A 133 -21.15 -7.82 -6.24
C HIS A 133 -19.96 -6.86 -6.25
N SER A 134 -20.25 -5.56 -6.29
CA SER A 134 -19.20 -4.55 -6.13
C SER A 134 -18.65 -4.59 -4.71
N LEU A 135 -17.34 -4.43 -4.54
CA LEU A 135 -16.73 -4.23 -3.22
C LEU A 135 -17.39 -3.08 -2.44
N LYS A 136 -17.88 -2.02 -3.12
CA LYS A 136 -18.63 -0.93 -2.47
C LYS A 136 -19.96 -1.39 -1.85
N GLU A 137 -20.58 -2.42 -2.42
CA GLU A 137 -21.80 -3.03 -1.88
C GLU A 137 -21.45 -3.99 -0.74
N ILE A 138 -20.39 -4.78 -0.89
CA ILE A 138 -20.01 -5.79 0.11
C ILE A 138 -19.65 -5.15 1.44
N ILE A 139 -18.91 -4.03 1.43
CA ILE A 139 -18.48 -3.35 2.66
C ILE A 139 -19.63 -2.74 3.48
N THR A 140 -20.85 -2.63 2.93
CA THR A 140 -22.03 -2.17 3.67
C THR A 140 -22.81 -3.31 4.33
N ARG A 141 -22.47 -4.56 4.00
CA ARG A 141 -23.08 -5.75 4.60
C ARG A 141 -22.36 -6.15 5.89
N PRO A 142 -23.00 -6.93 6.78
CA PRO A 142 -22.36 -7.53 7.94
C PRO A 142 -21.03 -8.24 7.61
N ILE A 143 -20.01 -8.05 8.45
CA ILE A 143 -18.63 -8.56 8.20
C ILE A 143 -18.59 -10.08 8.03
N ASN A 144 -19.47 -10.82 8.69
CA ASN A 144 -19.56 -12.27 8.55
C ASN A 144 -19.94 -12.73 7.14
N GLU A 145 -20.58 -11.87 6.33
CA GLU A 145 -20.87 -12.17 4.92
C GLU A 145 -19.67 -11.92 4.00
N TRP A 146 -18.69 -11.12 4.43
CA TRP A 146 -17.58 -10.71 3.57
C TRP A 146 -16.74 -11.90 3.12
N LYS A 147 -16.55 -12.92 3.98
CA LYS A 147 -15.81 -14.14 3.63
C LYS A 147 -16.37 -14.85 2.39
N ILE A 148 -17.67 -14.71 2.14
CA ILE A 148 -18.35 -15.38 1.03
C ILE A 148 -18.37 -14.47 -0.21
N LEU A 149 -18.56 -13.17 0.00
CA LEU A 149 -18.81 -12.20 -1.06
C LEU A 149 -17.55 -11.50 -1.58
N MET A 150 -16.60 -11.20 -0.68
CA MET A 150 -15.34 -10.52 -0.98
C MET A 150 -14.32 -11.56 -1.43
N LYS A 151 -13.90 -11.47 -2.70
CA LYS A 151 -12.89 -12.35 -3.28
C LYS A 151 -11.73 -11.55 -3.79
N ASN A 152 -10.55 -12.14 -3.72
CA ASN A 152 -9.36 -11.63 -4.35
C ASN A 152 -9.02 -12.51 -5.56
N ASP A 153 -9.04 -11.93 -6.76
CA ASP A 153 -8.78 -12.66 -8.02
C ASP A 153 -7.36 -13.27 -8.08
N PHE A 154 -6.44 -12.83 -7.22
CA PHE A 154 -5.13 -13.46 -7.06
C PHE A 154 -5.18 -14.82 -6.36
N GLU A 155 -6.22 -15.13 -5.59
CA GLU A 155 -6.29 -16.37 -4.79
C GLU A 155 -6.16 -17.62 -5.66
N GLU A 156 -6.89 -17.71 -6.77
CA GLU A 156 -6.90 -18.90 -7.61
C GLU A 156 -5.52 -19.19 -8.21
N SER A 157 -4.87 -18.16 -8.78
CA SER A 157 -3.56 -18.31 -9.41
C SER A 157 -2.42 -18.47 -8.39
N VAL A 158 -2.47 -17.72 -7.29
CA VAL A 158 -1.44 -17.74 -6.25
C VAL A 158 -1.53 -19.01 -5.41
N PHE A 159 -2.73 -19.49 -5.05
CA PHE A 159 -2.86 -20.73 -4.29
C PHE A 159 -2.46 -21.96 -5.11
N LEU A 160 -2.67 -21.93 -6.44
CA LEU A 160 -2.19 -22.98 -7.32
C LEU A 160 -0.65 -23.05 -7.36
N GLN A 161 0.01 -21.90 -7.49
CA GLN A 161 1.48 -21.82 -7.55
C GLN A 161 2.14 -21.99 -6.16
N TYR A 162 1.47 -21.52 -5.10
CA TYR A 162 1.97 -21.48 -3.73
C TYR A 162 0.91 -22.01 -2.74
N PRO A 163 0.66 -23.34 -2.70
CA PRO A 163 -0.43 -23.92 -1.92
C PRO A 163 -0.39 -23.64 -0.42
N ILE A 164 0.78 -23.30 0.15
CA ILE A 164 0.92 -22.95 1.57
C ILE A 164 0.15 -21.67 1.95
N ILE A 165 -0.16 -20.80 0.99
CA ILE A 165 -0.88 -19.54 1.22
C ILE A 165 -2.39 -19.78 1.37
N GLY A 166 -2.94 -20.80 0.69
CA GLY A 166 -4.36 -21.12 0.72
C GLY A 166 -4.80 -22.11 1.81
N LYS A 167 -3.89 -22.48 2.72
CA LYS A 167 -4.15 -23.43 3.82
C LYS A 167 -4.69 -22.75 5.07
#